data_AF-A0AAU4HC12-F1
#
_entry.id   AF-A0AAU4HC12-F1
#
_cell.length_a   1.000
_cell.length_b   1.000
_cell.length_c   1.000
_cell.angle_alpha   90.00
_cell.angle_beta   90.00
_cell.angle_gamma   90.00
#
_symmetry.space_group_name_H-M   'P 1'
#
loop_
_entity.id
_entity.type
_entity.pdbx_description
1 polymer ?
#
loop_
_entity_poly.entity_id
_entity_poly.type
_entity_poly.pdbx_seq_one_letter_code
_entity_poly.pdbx_strand_id
1 'polypeptide(L)'
;MTTIDWSELTHAYGSAEDIPGLFARLGGTEDDAVWQELWGSLCHQGSVYDASWAALPVLTDIALGRAPGGAIQAVTMAGLITTDPDEECRERYTHEIGQLLEVARVLRADPGQDAHTFVYLQMAVLAFEGDDGVWAEALERINAEEYDLECPECEEGLFVAFGSYGVFTSAGDYVSGAGKEATEGRTELIPATPDGLDGIGARLHGEALASGQTEVATALRYVFGKAACPSCEAVFTVSEEVEKQWI
;
A
#
# COMPACT_ATOMS: atom_id res chain seq x y z
N MET A 1 4.80 -31.93 2.10
CA MET A 1 5.38 -30.66 1.62
C MET A 1 6.52 -31.02 0.69
N THR A 2 6.37 -30.69 -0.59
CA THR A 2 7.48 -30.63 -1.53
C THR A 2 8.46 -29.59 -0.99
N THR A 3 9.68 -30.00 -0.72
CA THR A 3 10.75 -29.09 -0.30
C THR A 3 11.03 -28.14 -1.46
N ILE A 4 10.90 -26.83 -1.23
CA ILE A 4 11.23 -25.79 -2.21
C ILE A 4 12.75 -25.82 -2.41
N ASP A 5 13.20 -25.98 -3.66
CA ASP A 5 14.61 -25.81 -4.01
C ASP A 5 14.89 -24.34 -4.32
N TRP A 6 15.34 -23.61 -3.32
CA TRP A 6 15.60 -22.16 -3.41
C TRP A 6 16.73 -21.80 -4.39
N SER A 7 17.59 -22.77 -4.74
CA SER A 7 18.67 -22.54 -5.72
C SER A 7 18.18 -22.47 -7.16
N GLU A 8 16.97 -22.96 -7.43
CA GLU A 8 16.31 -22.85 -8.73
C GLU A 8 15.43 -21.60 -8.87
N LEU A 9 15.26 -20.84 -7.78
CA LEU A 9 14.45 -19.62 -7.73
C LEU A 9 15.32 -18.36 -7.79
N THR A 10 14.70 -17.24 -8.13
CA THR A 10 15.37 -15.94 -8.22
C THR A 10 14.69 -14.85 -7.41
N HIS A 11 15.47 -13.87 -6.98
CA HIS A 11 14.99 -12.62 -6.42
C HIS A 11 15.74 -11.45 -7.07
N ALA A 12 15.58 -10.23 -6.55
CA ALA A 12 16.13 -9.00 -7.14
C ALA A 12 17.64 -9.00 -7.44
N TYR A 13 18.43 -9.84 -6.75
CA TYR A 13 19.89 -9.85 -6.86
C TYR A 13 20.46 -11.16 -7.43
N GLY A 14 19.60 -12.09 -7.89
CA GLY A 14 20.03 -13.35 -8.49
C GLY A 14 19.38 -14.57 -7.82
N SER A 15 20.18 -15.60 -7.55
CA SER A 15 19.75 -16.85 -6.92
C SER A 15 19.17 -16.61 -5.52
N ALA A 16 18.10 -17.33 -5.16
CA ALA A 16 17.44 -17.23 -3.87
C ALA A 16 17.90 -18.23 -2.80
N GLU A 17 19.07 -18.86 -3.00
CA GLU A 17 19.66 -19.82 -2.05
C GLU A 17 19.90 -19.26 -0.65
N ASP A 18 20.02 -17.93 -0.52
CA ASP A 18 20.28 -17.19 0.70
C ASP A 18 19.01 -16.91 1.53
N ILE A 19 17.83 -16.86 0.89
CA ILE A 19 16.55 -16.48 1.53
C ILE A 19 16.20 -17.34 2.76
N PRO A 20 16.34 -18.69 2.75
CA PRO A 20 16.10 -19.49 3.96
C PRO A 20 17.02 -19.11 5.12
N GLY A 21 18.27 -18.71 4.81
CA GLY A 21 19.23 -18.23 5.80
C GLY A 21 18.82 -16.90 6.41
N LEU A 22 18.21 -16.01 5.62
CA LEU A 22 17.64 -14.75 6.12
C LEU A 22 16.47 -14.99 7.08
N PHE A 23 15.49 -15.83 6.70
CA PHE A 23 14.37 -16.16 7.59
C PHE A 23 14.84 -16.82 8.90
N ALA A 24 15.87 -17.68 8.84
CA ALA A 24 16.42 -18.34 10.03
C ALA A 24 17.12 -17.38 11.02
N ARG A 25 17.49 -16.16 10.58
CA ARG A 25 18.09 -15.12 11.44
C ARG A 25 17.07 -14.29 12.20
N LEU A 26 15.78 -14.36 11.84
CA LEU A 26 14.71 -13.64 12.54
C LEU A 26 14.52 -14.14 13.98
N GLY A 27 14.02 -13.27 14.85
CA GLY A 27 13.87 -13.51 16.29
C GLY A 27 15.07 -13.05 17.13
N GLY A 28 15.98 -12.28 16.53
CA GLY A 28 17.19 -11.74 17.15
C GLY A 28 17.15 -10.22 17.32
N THR A 29 18.28 -9.65 17.75
CA THR A 29 18.42 -8.18 17.92
C THR A 29 18.61 -7.43 16.60
N GLU A 30 18.80 -8.16 15.49
CA GLU A 30 19.05 -7.60 14.16
C GLU A 30 17.82 -7.72 13.24
N ASP A 31 16.64 -8.04 13.78
CA ASP A 31 15.43 -8.31 13.00
C ASP A 31 15.10 -7.19 12.01
N ASP A 32 15.24 -5.92 12.41
CA ASP A 32 14.99 -4.79 11.51
C ASP A 32 15.89 -4.83 10.27
N ALA A 33 17.18 -5.12 10.45
CA ALA A 33 18.12 -5.23 9.34
C ALA A 33 17.84 -6.46 8.46
N VAL A 34 17.45 -7.58 9.06
CA VAL A 34 17.08 -8.81 8.33
C VAL A 34 15.81 -8.59 7.51
N TRP A 35 14.80 -7.91 8.06
CA TRP A 35 13.59 -7.56 7.31
C TRP A 35 13.91 -6.62 6.15
N GLN A 36 14.76 -5.61 6.35
CA GLN A 36 15.19 -4.73 5.24
C GLN A 36 15.87 -5.51 4.11
N GLU A 37 16.69 -6.50 4.45
CA GLU A 37 17.33 -7.40 3.48
C GLU A 37 16.29 -8.26 2.74
N LEU A 38 15.34 -8.86 3.47
CA LEU A 38 14.23 -9.63 2.89
C LEU A 38 13.36 -8.78 1.95
N TRP A 39 12.98 -7.57 2.35
CA TRP A 39 12.24 -6.61 1.51
C TRP A 39 13.04 -6.23 0.26
N GLY A 40 14.33 -5.94 0.44
CA GLY A 40 15.24 -5.60 -0.66
C GLY A 40 15.42 -6.72 -1.68
N SER A 41 15.36 -7.99 -1.23
CA SER A 41 15.48 -9.16 -2.10
C SER A 41 14.14 -9.56 -2.73
N LEU A 42 13.10 -9.79 -1.92
CA LEU A 42 11.84 -10.40 -2.35
C LEU A 42 10.83 -9.40 -2.92
N CYS A 43 10.93 -8.12 -2.61
CA CYS A 43 9.93 -7.11 -2.98
C CYS A 43 10.58 -5.82 -3.49
N HIS A 44 11.71 -5.95 -4.20
CA HIS A 44 12.55 -4.80 -4.57
C HIS A 44 11.78 -3.77 -5.37
N GLN A 45 11.58 -2.58 -4.80
CA GLN A 45 10.83 -1.49 -5.41
C GLN A 45 9.42 -1.93 -5.88
N GLY A 46 8.78 -2.82 -5.11
CA GLY A 46 7.46 -3.37 -5.42
C GLY A 46 7.46 -4.54 -6.42
N SER A 47 8.60 -4.95 -6.96
CA SER A 47 8.68 -6.10 -7.87
C SER A 47 8.52 -7.43 -7.14
N VAL A 48 7.78 -8.36 -7.75
CA VAL A 48 7.56 -9.71 -7.24
C VAL A 48 8.32 -10.73 -8.10
N TYR A 49 8.88 -11.75 -7.45
CA TYR A 49 9.68 -12.81 -8.07
C TYR A 49 9.13 -14.19 -7.70
N ASP A 50 9.64 -15.25 -8.34
CA ASP A 50 9.30 -16.62 -7.99
C ASP A 50 9.72 -16.98 -6.55
N ALA A 51 10.84 -16.45 -6.06
CA ALA A 51 11.22 -16.55 -4.65
C ALA A 51 10.26 -15.84 -3.70
N SER A 52 9.60 -14.77 -4.15
CA SER A 52 8.65 -14.00 -3.34
C SER A 52 7.40 -14.83 -3.05
N TRP A 53 6.80 -15.40 -4.10
CA TRP A 53 5.67 -16.34 -3.96
C TRP A 53 6.06 -17.56 -3.12
N ALA A 54 7.26 -18.11 -3.32
CA ALA A 54 7.79 -19.23 -2.54
C ALA A 54 7.96 -18.93 -1.04
N ALA A 55 8.03 -17.65 -0.65
CA ALA A 55 8.13 -17.23 0.75
C ALA A 55 6.79 -17.24 1.51
N LEU A 56 5.63 -17.26 0.81
CA LEU A 56 4.31 -17.17 1.46
C LEU A 56 4.08 -18.19 2.59
N PRO A 57 4.47 -19.47 2.48
CA PRO A 57 4.32 -20.41 3.59
C PRO A 57 5.10 -19.99 4.84
N VAL A 58 6.32 -19.46 4.67
CA VAL A 58 7.16 -19.00 5.80
C VAL A 58 6.59 -17.72 6.41
N LEU A 59 6.16 -16.78 5.57
CA LEU A 59 5.48 -15.55 6.03
C LEU A 59 4.19 -15.89 6.80
N THR A 60 3.45 -16.89 6.36
CA THR A 60 2.26 -17.40 7.06
C THR A 60 2.59 -18.00 8.42
N ASP A 61 3.66 -18.78 8.53
CA ASP A 61 4.14 -19.30 9.82
C ASP A 61 4.57 -18.17 10.77
N ILE A 62 5.24 -17.12 10.27
CA ILE A 62 5.62 -15.95 11.07
C ILE A 62 4.38 -15.19 11.55
N ALA A 63 3.44 -14.90 10.63
CA ALA A 63 2.20 -14.18 10.94
C ALA A 63 1.35 -14.90 12.01
N LEU A 64 1.38 -16.24 12.02
CA LEU A 64 0.66 -17.07 12.98
C LEU A 64 1.46 -17.37 14.26
N GLY A 65 2.64 -16.77 14.42
CA GLY A 65 3.51 -16.97 15.59
C GLY A 65 4.11 -18.36 15.71
N ARG A 66 4.19 -19.11 14.60
CA ARG A 66 4.81 -20.44 14.51
C ARG A 66 6.30 -20.39 14.15
N ALA A 67 6.75 -19.26 13.61
CA ALA A 67 8.13 -18.96 13.29
C ALA A 67 8.53 -17.58 13.86
N PRO A 68 9.82 -17.35 14.14
CA PRO A 68 10.28 -16.06 14.63
C PRO A 68 10.18 -14.96 13.56
N GLY A 69 9.92 -13.73 13.99
CA GLY A 69 9.75 -12.56 13.12
C GLY A 69 8.54 -11.72 13.50
N GLY A 70 8.42 -10.53 12.91
CA GLY A 70 7.31 -9.62 13.15
C GLY A 70 6.10 -9.99 12.30
N ALA A 71 4.94 -10.22 12.92
CA ALA A 71 3.71 -10.56 12.19
C ALA A 71 3.26 -9.46 11.21
N ILE A 72 3.43 -8.18 11.56
CA ILE A 72 3.10 -7.05 10.68
C ILE A 72 3.96 -7.08 9.42
N GLN A 73 5.29 -7.25 9.56
CA GLN A 73 6.22 -7.36 8.42
C GLN A 73 5.85 -8.52 7.49
N ALA A 74 5.51 -9.67 8.08
CA ALA A 74 5.13 -10.84 7.29
C ALA A 74 3.82 -10.64 6.51
N VAL A 75 2.82 -10.03 7.15
CA VAL A 75 1.52 -9.72 6.54
C VAL A 75 1.64 -8.67 5.44
N THR A 76 2.37 -7.58 5.66
CA THR A 76 2.50 -6.51 4.66
C THR A 76 3.34 -6.96 3.47
N MET A 77 4.40 -7.76 3.68
CA MET A 77 5.17 -8.36 2.60
C MET A 77 4.32 -9.32 1.77
N ALA A 78 3.58 -10.22 2.43
CA ALA A 78 2.70 -11.13 1.72
C ALA A 78 1.58 -10.38 0.97
N GLY A 79 1.06 -9.28 1.54
CA GLY A 79 0.10 -8.42 0.88
C GLY A 79 0.62 -7.87 -0.45
N LEU A 80 1.83 -7.30 -0.45
CA LEU A 80 2.50 -6.83 -1.67
C LEU A 80 2.72 -7.97 -2.67
N ILE A 81 3.20 -9.13 -2.22
CA ILE A 81 3.40 -10.29 -3.11
C ILE A 81 2.11 -10.65 -3.84
N THR A 82 0.96 -10.57 -3.15
CA THR A 82 -0.33 -10.94 -3.73
C THR A 82 -0.97 -9.88 -4.62
N THR A 83 -0.35 -8.71 -4.80
CA THR A 83 -0.76 -7.76 -5.86
C THR A 83 -0.22 -8.14 -7.24
N ASP A 84 0.75 -9.07 -7.29
CA ASP A 84 1.24 -9.63 -8.54
C ASP A 84 0.10 -10.36 -9.29
N PRO A 85 -0.11 -10.08 -10.59
CA PRO A 85 -1.25 -10.60 -11.36
C PRO A 85 -1.12 -12.08 -11.75
N ASP A 86 -0.16 -12.83 -11.19
CA ASP A 86 0.02 -14.26 -11.44
C ASP A 86 -1.10 -15.08 -10.77
N GLU A 87 -2.18 -15.31 -11.50
CA GLU A 87 -3.32 -16.13 -11.09
C GLU A 87 -2.93 -17.56 -10.71
N GLU A 88 -1.92 -18.16 -11.38
CA GLU A 88 -1.48 -19.53 -11.09
C GLU A 88 -0.81 -19.59 -9.72
N CYS A 89 0.06 -18.64 -9.42
CA CYS A 89 0.66 -18.50 -8.11
C CYS A 89 -0.39 -18.19 -7.04
N ARG A 90 -1.35 -17.29 -7.32
CA ARG A 90 -2.43 -16.97 -6.38
C ARG A 90 -3.30 -18.20 -6.06
N GLU A 91 -3.67 -18.99 -7.06
CA GLU A 91 -4.39 -20.26 -6.85
C GLU A 91 -3.56 -21.24 -6.02
N ARG A 92 -2.27 -21.38 -6.34
CA ARG A 92 -1.34 -22.27 -5.62
C ARG A 92 -1.22 -21.95 -4.13
N TYR A 93 -1.25 -20.68 -3.76
CA TYR A 93 -1.10 -20.22 -2.36
C TYR A 93 -2.40 -19.73 -1.72
N THR A 94 -3.56 -20.11 -2.27
CA THR A 94 -4.88 -19.68 -1.74
C THR A 94 -5.08 -20.04 -0.26
N HIS A 95 -4.48 -21.14 0.22
CA HIS A 95 -4.58 -21.51 1.62
C HIS A 95 -3.84 -20.52 2.53
N GLU A 96 -2.59 -20.21 2.21
CA GLU A 96 -1.73 -19.24 2.90
C GLU A 96 -2.38 -17.85 2.88
N ILE A 97 -2.86 -17.40 1.72
CA ILE A 97 -3.57 -16.12 1.55
C ILE A 97 -4.78 -16.02 2.49
N GLY A 98 -5.60 -17.08 2.58
CA GLY A 98 -6.74 -17.11 3.49
C GLY A 98 -6.35 -17.01 4.96
N GLN A 99 -5.22 -17.61 5.36
CA GLN A 99 -4.72 -17.49 6.74
C GLN A 99 -4.17 -16.08 7.03
N LEU A 100 -3.42 -15.52 6.09
CA LEU A 100 -2.84 -14.19 6.20
C LEU A 100 -3.92 -13.10 6.24
N LEU A 101 -5.01 -13.25 5.49
CA LEU A 101 -6.16 -12.33 5.54
C LEU A 101 -6.76 -12.25 6.94
N GLU A 102 -6.94 -13.37 7.62
CA GLU A 102 -7.50 -13.39 8.98
C GLU A 102 -6.54 -12.72 9.98
N VAL A 103 -5.24 -12.95 9.86
CA VAL A 103 -4.23 -12.27 10.69
C VAL A 103 -4.22 -10.77 10.39
N ALA A 104 -4.25 -10.37 9.12
CA ALA A 104 -4.24 -8.97 8.70
C ALA A 104 -5.43 -8.21 9.28
N ARG A 105 -6.64 -8.79 9.22
CA ARG A 105 -7.85 -8.21 9.82
C ARG A 105 -7.72 -8.00 11.33
N VAL A 106 -7.12 -8.95 12.05
CA VAL A 106 -6.89 -8.84 13.49
C VAL A 106 -5.89 -7.74 13.81
N LEU A 107 -4.73 -7.72 13.12
CA LEU A 107 -3.70 -6.70 13.33
C LEU A 107 -4.22 -5.29 13.02
N ARG A 108 -4.97 -5.15 11.91
CA ARG A 108 -5.56 -3.86 11.46
C ARG A 108 -6.61 -3.31 12.42
N ALA A 109 -7.30 -4.18 13.15
CA ALA A 109 -8.32 -3.81 14.12
C ALA A 109 -7.75 -3.42 15.50
N ASP A 110 -6.44 -3.56 15.72
CA ASP A 110 -5.82 -3.17 16.97
C ASP A 110 -5.86 -1.63 17.13
N PRO A 111 -6.51 -1.09 18.20
CA PRO A 111 -6.59 0.35 18.43
C PRO A 111 -5.24 1.00 18.76
N GLY A 112 -4.20 0.21 19.01
CA GLY A 112 -2.83 0.68 19.22
C GLY A 112 -2.03 0.92 17.95
N GLN A 113 -2.57 0.57 16.76
CA GLN A 113 -1.85 0.80 15.50
C GLN A 113 -1.70 2.28 15.21
N ASP A 114 -0.51 2.69 14.78
CA ASP A 114 -0.31 3.99 14.16
C ASP A 114 -0.96 4.04 12.76
N ALA A 115 -1.22 5.25 12.27
CA ALA A 115 -1.90 5.47 10.98
C ALA A 115 -1.14 4.85 9.81
N HIS A 116 0.19 4.91 9.83
CA HIS A 116 1.04 4.44 8.75
C HIS A 116 1.00 2.90 8.65
N THR A 117 1.11 2.21 9.79
CA THR A 117 0.96 0.76 9.87
C THR A 117 -0.46 0.32 9.51
N PHE A 118 -1.49 1.05 9.94
CA PHE A 118 -2.87 0.75 9.59
C PHE A 118 -3.09 0.73 8.07
N VAL A 119 -2.56 1.72 7.34
CA VAL A 119 -2.69 1.81 5.88
C VAL A 119 -2.09 0.57 5.20
N TYR A 120 -0.88 0.15 5.60
CA TYR A 120 -0.26 -1.05 5.01
C TYR A 120 -1.02 -2.35 5.34
N LEU A 121 -1.59 -2.46 6.54
CA LEU A 121 -2.45 -3.60 6.89
C LEU A 121 -3.76 -3.57 6.10
N GLN A 122 -4.32 -2.40 5.84
CA GLN A 122 -5.50 -2.23 5.00
C GLN A 122 -5.21 -2.61 3.54
N MET A 123 -4.07 -2.22 3.00
CA MET A 123 -3.58 -2.64 1.68
C MET A 123 -3.48 -4.17 1.59
N ALA A 124 -2.85 -4.80 2.58
CA ALA A 124 -2.73 -6.26 2.63
C ALA A 124 -4.11 -6.96 2.66
N VAL A 125 -5.06 -6.43 3.42
CA VAL A 125 -6.44 -6.96 3.44
C VAL A 125 -7.08 -6.92 2.05
N LEU A 126 -6.96 -5.80 1.32
CA LEU A 126 -7.49 -5.68 -0.04
C LEU A 126 -6.80 -6.67 -1.00
N ALA A 127 -5.47 -6.75 -0.94
CA ALA A 127 -4.69 -7.65 -1.79
C ALA A 127 -5.08 -9.12 -1.60
N PHE A 128 -5.26 -9.56 -0.35
CA PHE A 128 -5.64 -10.94 -0.06
C PHE A 128 -7.08 -11.28 -0.46
N GLU A 129 -8.01 -10.34 -0.31
CA GLU A 129 -9.37 -10.49 -0.86
C GLU A 129 -9.30 -10.65 -2.39
N GLY A 130 -8.33 -9.98 -3.01
CA GLY A 130 -8.10 -9.94 -4.46
C GLY A 130 -9.34 -9.56 -5.22
N ASP A 131 -10.01 -8.54 -4.69
CA ASP A 131 -10.74 -7.62 -5.53
C ASP A 131 -9.66 -6.90 -6.35
N ASP A 132 -9.68 -7.02 -7.68
CA ASP A 132 -8.71 -6.45 -8.65
C ASP A 132 -8.71 -4.91 -8.70
N GLY A 133 -8.87 -4.26 -7.55
CA GLY A 133 -8.91 -2.82 -7.40
C GLY A 133 -7.52 -2.25 -7.17
N VAL A 134 -7.26 -1.12 -7.82
CA VAL A 134 -6.04 -0.31 -7.69
C VAL A 134 -5.68 0.06 -6.25
N TRP A 135 -6.67 0.02 -5.34
CA TRP A 135 -6.57 0.48 -3.97
C TRP A 135 -5.69 -0.39 -3.06
N ALA A 136 -5.41 -1.65 -3.44
CA ALA A 136 -4.42 -2.44 -2.72
C ALA A 136 -3.00 -1.83 -2.80
N GLU A 137 -2.72 -1.05 -3.85
CA GLU A 137 -1.45 -0.37 -4.05
C GLU A 137 -1.57 1.15 -3.86
N ALA A 138 -2.62 1.77 -4.43
CA ALA A 138 -2.82 3.21 -4.42
C ALA A 138 -3.04 3.80 -3.01
N LEU A 139 -3.39 2.98 -2.00
CA LEU A 139 -3.52 3.46 -0.62
C LEU A 139 -2.18 3.87 0.02
N GLU A 140 -1.04 3.38 -0.49
CA GLU A 140 0.28 3.80 0.02
C GLU A 140 0.45 5.33 -0.04
N ARG A 141 -0.16 5.96 -1.04
CA ARG A 141 -0.12 7.42 -1.24
C ARG A 141 -0.77 8.21 -0.10
N ILE A 142 -1.62 7.58 0.72
CA ILE A 142 -2.08 8.19 1.98
C ILE A 142 -0.91 8.38 2.94
N ASN A 143 -0.01 7.40 3.06
CA ASN A 143 1.19 7.52 3.89
C ASN A 143 2.20 8.52 3.32
N ALA A 144 2.25 8.65 1.99
CA ALA A 144 3.03 9.69 1.32
C ALA A 144 2.38 11.10 1.45
N GLU A 145 1.12 11.15 1.87
CA GLU A 145 0.28 12.36 1.94
C GLU A 145 0.14 13.13 0.61
N GLU A 146 0.33 12.44 -0.51
CA GLU A 146 0.41 13.01 -1.84
C GLU A 146 0.05 11.97 -2.92
N TYR A 147 -0.75 12.39 -3.91
CA TYR A 147 -0.90 11.70 -5.19
C TYR A 147 -0.33 12.54 -6.34
N ASP A 148 0.35 11.87 -7.28
CA ASP A 148 0.80 12.44 -8.55
C ASP A 148 -0.19 12.00 -9.64
N LEU A 149 -0.82 12.96 -10.32
CA LEU A 149 -1.93 12.77 -11.25
C LEU A 149 -1.74 13.63 -12.50
N GLU A 150 -2.45 13.32 -13.58
CA GLU A 150 -2.56 14.19 -14.74
C GLU A 150 -3.92 14.89 -14.75
N CYS A 151 -3.95 16.15 -15.17
CA CYS A 151 -5.22 16.84 -15.37
C CYS A 151 -6.00 16.18 -16.53
N PRO A 152 -7.27 15.79 -16.34
CA PRO A 152 -8.04 15.10 -17.39
C PRO A 152 -8.39 15.97 -18.60
N GLU A 153 -8.21 17.30 -18.51
CA GLU A 153 -8.56 18.24 -19.59
C GLU A 153 -7.33 18.83 -20.31
N CYS A 154 -6.27 19.16 -19.57
CA CYS A 154 -5.08 19.81 -20.14
C CYS A 154 -3.79 18.99 -20.02
N GLU A 155 -3.86 17.76 -19.48
CA GLU A 155 -2.74 16.81 -19.37
C GLU A 155 -1.53 17.33 -18.56
N GLU A 156 -1.70 18.44 -17.84
CA GLU A 156 -0.65 18.97 -16.95
C GLU A 156 -0.47 18.04 -15.76
N GLY A 157 0.78 17.78 -15.36
CA GLY A 157 1.10 17.04 -14.14
C GLY A 157 0.68 17.80 -12.89
N LEU A 158 -0.05 17.12 -12.01
CA LEU A 158 -0.65 17.67 -10.80
C LEU A 158 -0.21 16.88 -9.58
N PHE A 159 0.10 17.60 -8.51
CA PHE A 159 0.19 17.00 -7.19
C PHE A 159 -1.06 17.31 -6.37
N VAL A 160 -1.66 16.28 -5.78
CA VAL A 160 -2.76 16.38 -4.82
C VAL A 160 -2.18 16.09 -3.44
N ALA A 161 -2.01 17.14 -2.64
CA ALA A 161 -1.39 17.08 -1.32
C ALA A 161 -2.45 17.22 -0.21
N PHE A 162 -2.26 16.48 0.87
CA PHE A 162 -3.02 16.60 2.12
C PHE A 162 -2.10 16.37 3.33
N GLY A 163 -2.66 16.27 4.53
CA GLY A 163 -1.88 15.99 5.74
C GLY A 163 -0.89 17.11 6.09
N SER A 164 0.37 16.76 6.33
CA SER A 164 1.42 17.67 6.80
C SER A 164 1.83 18.71 5.76
N TYR A 165 1.64 18.45 4.47
CA TYR A 165 1.93 19.42 3.41
C TYR A 165 0.89 20.54 3.30
N GLY A 166 -0.30 20.33 3.85
CA GLY A 166 -1.50 21.16 3.63
C GLY A 166 -2.42 20.53 2.58
N VAL A 167 -3.59 21.15 2.34
CA VAL A 167 -4.66 20.55 1.54
C VAL A 167 -4.86 21.34 0.25
N PHE A 168 -4.33 20.85 -0.88
CA PHE A 168 -4.39 21.55 -2.17
C PHE A 168 -4.06 20.64 -3.37
N THR A 169 -4.35 21.15 -4.57
CA THR A 169 -3.76 20.69 -5.83
C THR A 169 -2.72 21.71 -6.32
N SER A 170 -1.60 21.26 -6.89
CA SER A 170 -0.53 22.09 -7.43
C SER A 170 -0.16 21.65 -8.85
N ALA A 171 0.01 22.60 -9.77
CA ALA A 171 0.64 22.36 -11.07
C ALA A 171 2.15 22.64 -10.94
N GLY A 172 2.96 21.58 -10.81
CA GLY A 172 4.42 21.65 -10.59
C GLY A 172 4.88 21.46 -9.14
N ASP A 173 6.21 21.30 -8.99
CA ASP A 173 6.88 20.95 -7.72
C ASP A 173 6.69 22.04 -6.64
N TYR A 174 5.99 21.66 -5.57
CA TYR A 174 5.69 22.50 -4.41
C TYR A 174 6.60 22.25 -3.19
N VAL A 175 7.50 21.26 -3.26
CA VAL A 175 8.41 20.85 -2.17
C VAL A 175 9.78 21.50 -2.32
N SER A 176 10.33 21.53 -3.53
CA SER A 176 11.67 22.07 -3.81
C SER A 176 11.67 23.31 -4.72
N GLY A 177 10.54 23.62 -5.34
CA GLY A 177 10.35 24.77 -6.24
C GLY A 177 9.89 26.07 -5.56
N ALA A 178 9.57 27.08 -6.39
CA ALA A 178 9.03 28.37 -5.96
C ALA A 178 7.68 28.25 -5.20
N GLY A 179 7.00 27.11 -5.35
CA GLY A 179 5.77 26.77 -4.64
C GLY A 179 5.95 26.48 -3.14
N LYS A 180 7.17 26.36 -2.60
CA LYS A 180 7.40 26.13 -1.16
C LYS A 180 6.97 27.32 -0.29
N GLU A 181 7.10 28.53 -0.81
CA GLU A 181 6.75 29.79 -0.11
C GLU A 181 5.56 30.53 -0.75
N ALA A 182 5.27 30.27 -2.03
CA ALA A 182 4.16 30.87 -2.76
C ALA A 182 2.99 29.89 -2.93
N THR A 183 1.80 30.29 -2.50
CA THR A 183 0.53 29.59 -2.80
C THR A 183 0.02 29.90 -4.21
N GLU A 184 0.73 30.73 -4.97
CA GLU A 184 0.44 31.01 -6.37
C GLU A 184 0.56 29.70 -7.17
N GLY A 185 -0.52 29.30 -7.85
CA GLY A 185 -0.57 28.03 -8.58
C GLY A 185 -1.15 26.84 -7.78
N ARG A 186 -1.81 27.10 -6.64
CA ARG A 186 -2.54 26.09 -5.87
C ARG A 186 -4.05 26.33 -5.87
N THR A 187 -4.82 25.25 -5.82
CA THR A 187 -6.29 25.24 -5.64
C THR A 187 -6.64 24.39 -4.43
N GLU A 188 -7.73 24.72 -3.73
CA GLU A 188 -8.15 23.95 -2.55
C GLU A 188 -8.82 22.62 -2.93
N LEU A 189 -8.54 21.56 -2.17
CA LEU A 189 -9.29 20.31 -2.29
C LEU A 189 -10.64 20.42 -1.59
N ILE A 190 -11.66 19.79 -2.18
CA ILE A 190 -13.00 19.73 -1.61
C ILE A 190 -13.22 18.30 -1.10
N PRO A 191 -13.27 18.07 0.23
CA PRO A 191 -13.47 16.73 0.75
C PRO A 191 -14.89 16.26 0.49
N ALA A 192 -15.06 14.99 0.13
CA ALA A 192 -16.35 14.33 0.13
C ALA A 192 -17.01 14.43 1.51
N THR A 193 -18.33 14.56 1.56
CA THR A 193 -19.08 14.39 2.82
C THR A 193 -19.11 12.91 3.18
N PRO A 194 -19.12 12.52 4.48
CA PRO A 194 -19.17 11.10 4.85
C PRO A 194 -20.34 10.33 4.21
N ASP A 195 -21.53 10.95 4.13
CA ASP A 195 -22.72 10.35 3.50
C ASP A 195 -22.67 10.35 1.95
N GLY A 196 -21.67 11.03 1.38
CA GLY A 196 -21.44 11.12 -0.07
C GLY A 196 -20.36 10.16 -0.56
N LEU A 197 -19.74 9.38 0.33
CA LEU A 197 -18.84 8.30 -0.05
C LEU A 197 -19.66 7.06 -0.44
N ASP A 198 -19.23 6.36 -1.47
CA ASP A 198 -19.82 5.09 -1.92
C ASP A 198 -18.72 4.04 -2.20
N GLY A 199 -19.13 2.83 -2.58
CA GLY A 199 -18.24 1.74 -2.98
C GLY A 199 -17.05 1.52 -2.04
N ILE A 200 -15.85 1.46 -2.63
CA ILE A 200 -14.60 1.27 -1.91
C ILE A 200 -14.25 2.46 -1.00
N GLY A 201 -14.60 3.69 -1.39
CA GLY A 201 -14.38 4.89 -0.57
C GLY A 201 -15.15 4.87 0.74
N ALA A 202 -16.44 4.48 0.69
CA ALA A 202 -17.27 4.31 1.89
C ALA A 202 -16.73 3.21 2.81
N ARG A 203 -16.30 2.09 2.22
CA ARG A 203 -15.72 0.96 2.96
C ARG A 203 -14.46 1.39 3.70
N LEU A 204 -13.47 1.93 2.98
CA LEU A 204 -12.18 2.34 3.56
C LEU A 204 -12.34 3.40 4.65
N HIS A 205 -13.20 4.39 4.41
CA HIS A 205 -13.47 5.43 5.39
C HIS A 205 -14.14 4.86 6.64
N GLY A 206 -15.12 3.98 6.49
CA GLY A 206 -15.79 3.31 7.61
C GLY A 206 -14.85 2.42 8.41
N GLU A 207 -13.98 1.68 7.73
CA GLU A 207 -12.96 0.81 8.32
C GLU A 207 -11.90 1.62 9.09
N ALA A 208 -11.45 2.76 8.56
CA ALA A 208 -10.55 3.67 9.26
C ALA A 208 -11.18 4.24 10.54
N LEU A 209 -12.44 4.70 10.47
CA LEU A 209 -13.16 5.19 11.65
C LEU A 209 -13.38 4.10 12.71
N ALA A 210 -13.71 2.88 12.29
CA ALA A 210 -13.92 1.75 13.20
C ALA A 210 -12.64 1.39 13.98
N SER A 211 -11.47 1.58 13.37
CA SER A 211 -10.15 1.40 14.01
C SER A 211 -9.61 2.66 14.70
N GLY A 212 -10.38 3.75 14.77
CA GLY A 212 -9.96 5.01 15.42
C GLY A 212 -8.99 5.88 14.60
N GLN A 213 -8.74 5.52 13.34
CA GLN A 213 -7.79 6.17 12.44
C GLN A 213 -8.38 7.43 11.80
N THR A 214 -8.54 8.48 12.61
CA THR A 214 -9.24 9.72 12.21
C THR A 214 -8.50 10.50 11.11
N GLU A 215 -7.16 10.49 11.14
CA GLU A 215 -6.34 11.14 10.11
C GLU A 215 -6.48 10.44 8.76
N VAL A 216 -6.40 9.11 8.75
CA VAL A 216 -6.64 8.28 7.54
C VAL A 216 -8.05 8.48 7.01
N ALA A 217 -9.08 8.47 7.88
CA ALA A 217 -10.45 8.74 7.47
C ALA A 217 -10.60 10.15 6.86
N THR A 218 -9.88 11.14 7.38
CA THR A 218 -9.89 12.50 6.83
C THR A 218 -9.21 12.56 5.46
N ALA A 219 -8.04 11.91 5.31
CA ALA A 219 -7.35 11.80 4.02
C ALA A 219 -8.24 11.13 2.96
N LEU A 220 -8.91 10.03 3.30
CA LEU A 220 -9.84 9.33 2.40
C LEU A 220 -10.96 10.25 1.89
N ARG A 221 -11.44 11.21 2.70
CA ARG A 221 -12.44 12.17 2.20
C ARG A 221 -11.90 13.10 1.13
N TYR A 222 -10.61 13.43 1.15
CA TYR A 222 -9.96 14.20 0.08
C TYR A 222 -9.69 13.33 -1.15
N VAL A 223 -9.22 12.10 -0.95
CA VAL A 223 -8.96 11.12 -2.02
C VAL A 223 -10.23 10.78 -2.80
N PHE A 224 -11.36 10.62 -2.12
CA PHE A 224 -12.67 10.40 -2.76
C PHE A 224 -13.45 11.72 -2.97
N GLY A 225 -12.77 12.86 -2.82
CA GLY A 225 -13.30 14.20 -2.98
C GLY A 225 -13.05 14.78 -4.38
N LYS A 226 -13.11 16.11 -4.49
CA LYS A 226 -12.85 16.85 -5.73
C LYS A 226 -11.56 17.68 -5.63
N ALA A 227 -10.85 17.75 -6.75
CA ALA A 227 -9.71 18.62 -6.98
C ALA A 227 -9.99 19.54 -8.18
N ALA A 228 -9.23 20.62 -8.30
CA ALA A 228 -9.32 21.54 -9.44
C ALA A 228 -7.93 21.80 -10.01
N CYS A 229 -7.74 21.74 -11.33
CA CYS A 229 -6.46 22.07 -11.96
C CYS A 229 -6.17 23.59 -11.81
N PRO A 230 -5.02 24.00 -11.26
CA PRO A 230 -4.65 25.42 -11.18
C PRO A 230 -4.45 26.10 -12.54
N SER A 231 -4.16 25.33 -13.59
CA SER A 231 -3.83 25.85 -14.93
C SER A 231 -5.07 26.07 -15.81
N CYS A 232 -6.05 25.14 -15.76
CA CYS A 232 -7.23 25.18 -16.64
C CYS A 232 -8.57 25.20 -15.88
N GLU A 233 -8.54 25.20 -14.54
CA GLU A 233 -9.72 25.22 -13.66
C GLU A 233 -10.65 24.00 -13.76
N ALA A 234 -10.24 22.96 -14.51
CA ALA A 234 -10.99 21.71 -14.60
C ALA A 234 -11.15 21.05 -13.23
N VAL A 235 -12.39 20.70 -12.87
CA VAL A 235 -12.73 20.01 -11.62
C VAL A 235 -12.90 18.53 -11.88
N PHE A 236 -12.23 17.68 -11.10
CA PHE A 236 -12.24 16.24 -11.26
C PHE A 236 -12.31 15.52 -9.90
N THR A 237 -12.64 14.23 -9.91
CA THR A 237 -12.59 13.38 -8.71
C THR A 237 -11.21 12.78 -8.59
N VAL A 238 -10.56 12.93 -7.43
CA VAL A 238 -9.20 12.44 -7.23
C VAL A 238 -9.14 10.92 -7.44
N SER A 239 -10.06 10.16 -6.83
CA SER A 239 -10.13 8.70 -6.95
C SER A 239 -10.34 8.20 -8.38
N GLU A 240 -11.12 8.92 -9.21
CA GLU A 240 -11.36 8.52 -10.61
C GLU A 240 -10.09 8.67 -11.45
N GLU A 241 -9.27 9.70 -11.21
CA GLU A 241 -7.99 9.85 -11.89
C GLU A 241 -6.93 8.86 -11.37
N VAL A 242 -6.95 8.54 -10.07
CA VAL A 242 -6.12 7.46 -9.50
C VAL A 242 -6.44 6.13 -10.20
N GLU A 243 -7.72 5.78 -10.33
CA GLU A 243 -8.13 4.51 -10.95
C GLU A 243 -7.73 4.40 -12.43
N LYS A 244 -7.72 5.52 -13.16
CA LYS A 244 -7.30 5.54 -14.58
C LYS A 244 -5.82 5.28 -14.81
N GLN A 245 -4.95 5.54 -13.83
CA GLN A 245 -3.51 5.29 -13.97
C GLN A 245 -3.15 3.79 -14.03
N TRP A 246 -4.12 2.91 -13.73
CA TRP A 246 -3.94 1.46 -13.64
C TRP A 246 -4.71 0.69 -14.73
N ILE A 247 -5.26 1.40 -15.73
CA ILE A 247 -5.95 0.85 -16.90
C ILE A 247 -5.05 0.98 -18.13
#